data_AF-A0A0G1N0S5-F1
#
_entry.id   AF-A0A0G1N0S5-F1
#
_cell.length_a   1.000
_cell.length_b   1.000
_cell.length_c   1.000
_cell.angle_alpha   90.00
_cell.angle_beta   90.00
_cell.angle_gamma   90.00
#
_symmetry.space_group_name_H-M   'P 1'
#
loop_
_entity.id
_entity.type
_entity.pdbx_description
1 polymer ?
#
loop_
_entity_poly.entity_id
_entity_poly.type
_entity_poly.pdbx_seq_one_letter_code
_entity_poly.pdbx_strand_id
1 'polypeptide(L)'
;MKQQFTPHQKASVALAALKGDKTVSQISSVYQVHPTQVRQWERLAKEGLSALFTDKRKREDKEKDDLIEELYKIIGQRDTELAWLKKKLHLES
;
A
#
# COMPACT_ATOMS: atom_id res chain seq x y z
N MET A 1 -7.26 -0.31 -29.58
CA MET A 1 -7.34 -1.23 -28.43
C MET A 1 -6.18 -0.90 -27.49
N LYS A 2 -6.41 -0.59 -26.21
CA LYS A 2 -5.31 -0.30 -25.26
C LYS A 2 -4.51 -1.58 -25.02
N GLN A 3 -3.23 -1.58 -25.39
CA GLN A 3 -2.32 -2.68 -25.06
C GLN A 3 -2.19 -2.75 -23.53
N GLN A 4 -2.40 -3.92 -22.93
CA GLN A 4 -2.23 -4.12 -21.50
C GLN A 4 -0.80 -4.57 -21.21
N PHE A 5 -0.13 -3.86 -20.29
CA PHE A 5 1.20 -4.21 -19.80
C PHE A 5 1.12 -4.72 -18.37
N THR A 6 1.83 -5.80 -18.09
CA THR A 6 1.94 -6.36 -16.73
C THR A 6 2.74 -5.42 -15.82
N PRO A 7 2.58 -5.49 -14.49
CA PRO A 7 3.37 -4.70 -13.56
C PRO A 7 4.89 -4.88 -13.76
N HIS A 8 5.31 -6.11 -14.02
CA HIS A 8 6.72 -6.44 -14.30
C HIS A 8 7.22 -5.73 -15.56
N GLN A 9 6.47 -5.79 -16.66
CA GLN A 9 6.84 -5.11 -17.91
C GLN A 9 6.99 -3.59 -17.71
N LYS A 10 6.05 -2.97 -16.99
CA LYS A 10 6.12 -1.53 -16.66
C LYS A 10 7.38 -1.20 -15.85
N ALA A 11 7.69 -2.02 -14.85
CA ALA A 11 8.88 -1.85 -14.01
C ALA A 11 10.18 -1.99 -14.81
N SER A 12 10.29 -2.98 -15.69
CA SER A 12 11.48 -3.16 -16.55
C SER A 12 11.71 -1.97 -17.47
N VAL A 13 10.66 -1.42 -18.08
CA VAL A 13 10.75 -0.23 -18.95
C VAL A 13 11.11 1.02 -18.14
N ALA A 14 10.48 1.22 -16.98
CA ALA A 14 10.81 2.32 -16.09
C ALA A 14 12.27 2.27 -15.60
N LEU A 15 12.77 1.07 -15.25
CA LEU A 15 14.15 0.87 -14.84
C LEU A 15 15.13 1.19 -15.99
N ALA A 16 14.82 0.74 -17.21
CA ALA A 16 15.64 1.06 -18.37
C ALA A 16 15.71 2.57 -18.64
N ALA A 17 14.59 3.28 -18.45
CA ALA A 17 14.55 4.73 -18.58
C ALA A 17 15.35 5.44 -17.47
N LEU A 18 15.19 5.01 -16.21
CA LEU A 18 15.92 5.55 -15.07
C LEU A 18 17.43 5.33 -15.15
N LYS A 19 17.87 4.22 -15.77
CA LYS A 19 19.30 3.93 -15.96
C LYS A 19 19.98 4.96 -16.86
N GLY A 20 19.26 5.52 -17.82
CA GLY A 20 19.76 6.59 -18.70
C GLY A 20 20.68 6.13 -19.86
N ASP A 21 21.06 4.86 -19.93
CA ASP A 21 21.93 4.32 -21.00
C ASP A 21 21.31 4.39 -22.41
N LYS A 22 19.97 4.45 -22.49
CA LYS A 22 19.22 4.47 -23.75
C LYS A 22 18.26 5.64 -23.74
N THR A 23 18.08 6.25 -24.91
CA THR A 23 17.05 7.28 -25.10
C THR A 23 15.65 6.68 -25.02
N VAL A 24 14.65 7.51 -24.72
CA VAL A 24 13.24 7.12 -24.72
C VAL A 24 12.81 6.49 -26.05
N SER A 25 13.35 6.97 -27.18
CA SER A 25 13.05 6.41 -28.50
C SER A 25 13.62 4.99 -28.68
N GLN A 26 14.85 4.75 -28.23
CA GLN A 26 15.46 3.42 -28.25
C GLN A 26 14.73 2.45 -27.32
N ILE A 27 14.34 2.88 -26.12
CA ILE A 27 13.55 2.07 -25.18
C ILE A 27 12.18 1.76 -25.78
N SER A 28 11.53 2.76 -26.38
CA SER A 28 10.25 2.61 -27.07
C SER A 28 10.30 1.55 -28.16
N SER A 29 11.37 1.54 -28.96
CA SER A 29 11.60 0.54 -30.00
C SER A 29 11.85 -0.86 -29.41
N VAL A 30 12.75 -0.99 -28.43
CA VAL A 30 13.12 -2.28 -27.82
C VAL A 30 11.95 -2.97 -27.14
N TYR A 31 11.17 -2.21 -26.36
CA TYR A 31 10.06 -2.75 -25.59
C TYR A 31 8.71 -2.67 -26.30
N GLN A 32 8.67 -2.12 -27.53
CA GLN A 32 7.45 -1.86 -28.30
C GLN A 32 6.39 -1.07 -27.50
N VAL A 33 6.85 -0.05 -26.78
CA VAL A 33 6.03 0.80 -25.90
C VAL A 33 6.04 2.22 -26.42
N HIS A 34 4.91 2.90 -26.44
CA HIS A 34 4.86 4.31 -26.88
C HIS A 34 5.75 5.23 -26.00
N PRO A 35 6.50 6.20 -26.57
CA PRO A 35 7.40 7.08 -25.80
C PRO A 35 6.76 7.77 -24.60
N THR A 36 5.50 8.18 -24.71
CA THR A 36 4.73 8.76 -23.59
C THR A 36 4.57 7.81 -22.41
N GLN A 37 4.37 6.51 -22.67
CA GLN A 37 4.23 5.50 -21.62
C GLN A 37 5.57 5.25 -20.92
N VAL A 38 6.68 5.28 -21.67
CA VAL A 38 8.03 5.18 -21.09
C VAL A 38 8.26 6.31 -20.08
N ARG A 39 8.02 7.57 -20.48
CA ARG A 39 8.15 8.74 -19.60
C ARG A 39 7.21 8.67 -18.40
N GLN A 40 5.97 8.21 -18.61
CA GLN A 40 5.00 8.04 -17.54
C GLN A 40 5.49 7.04 -16.48
N TRP A 41 5.99 5.88 -16.91
CA TRP A 41 6.43 4.85 -15.98
C TRP A 41 7.76 5.20 -15.33
N GLU A 42 8.68 5.87 -16.03
CA GLU A 42 9.90 6.46 -15.46
C GLU A 42 9.54 7.41 -14.31
N ARG A 43 8.60 8.33 -14.54
CA ARG A 43 8.12 9.26 -13.52
C ARG A 43 7.50 8.54 -12.33
N LEU A 44 6.59 7.59 -12.57
CA LEU A 44 5.96 6.81 -11.51
C LEU A 44 6.99 6.05 -10.66
N ALA A 45 7.98 5.44 -11.29
CA ALA A 45 9.04 4.74 -10.58
C ALA A 45 9.90 5.72 -9.76
N LYS A 46 10.26 6.88 -10.32
CA LYS A 46 11.03 7.92 -9.63
C LYS A 46 10.30 8.46 -8.40
N GLU A 47 9.01 8.74 -8.53
CA GLU A 47 8.16 9.23 -7.43
C GLU A 47 7.94 8.14 -6.36
N GLY A 48 7.78 6.88 -6.76
CA GLY A 48 7.52 5.75 -5.85
C GLY A 48 8.76 5.15 -5.18
N LEU A 49 9.96 5.39 -5.71
CA LEU A 49 11.22 4.77 -5.24
C LEU A 49 11.52 5.10 -3.77
N SER A 50 11.32 6.34 -3.34
CA SER A 50 11.55 6.77 -1.95
C SER A 50 10.66 6.03 -0.95
N ALA A 51 9.44 5.67 -1.37
CA ALA A 51 8.50 4.94 -0.52
C ALA A 51 8.97 3.51 -0.20
N LEU A 52 9.82 2.90 -1.04
CA LEU A 52 10.41 1.59 -0.77
C LEU A 52 11.43 1.60 0.37
N PHE A 53 12.04 2.77 0.62
CA PHE A 53 12.99 2.99 1.71
C PHE A 53 12.33 3.55 2.97
N THR A 54 11.02 3.82 2.91
CA THR A 54 10.24 4.20 4.09
C THR A 54 9.79 2.93 4.79
N ASP A 55 10.11 2.77 6.07
CA ASP A 55 9.63 1.63 6.87
C ASP A 55 8.14 1.80 7.23
N LYS A 56 7.27 1.59 6.22
CA LYS A 56 5.82 1.68 6.39
C LYS A 56 5.26 0.58 7.29
N ARG A 57 5.95 -0.56 7.42
CA ARG A 57 5.57 -1.66 8.32
C ARG A 57 5.48 -1.17 9.76
N LYS A 58 6.52 -0.48 10.26
CA LYS A 58 6.48 0.11 11.61
C LYS A 58 5.31 1.07 11.84
N ARG A 59 4.87 1.79 10.81
CA ARG A 59 3.75 2.73 10.93
C ARG A 59 2.40 2.01 10.88
N GLU A 60 2.20 1.11 9.91
CA GLU A 60 0.96 0.33 9.78
C GLU A 60 0.77 -0.63 10.96
N ASP A 61 1.86 -1.23 11.46
CA ASP A 61 1.82 -2.11 12.63
C ASP A 61 1.47 -1.30 13.88
N LYS A 62 2.05 -0.11 14.05
CA LYS A 62 1.68 0.79 15.15
C LYS A 62 0.22 1.25 15.08
N GLU A 63 -0.26 1.67 13.90
CA GLU A 63 -1.65 2.08 13.73
C GLU A 63 -2.63 0.93 14.01
N LYS A 64 -2.25 -0.31 13.69
CA LYS A 64 -3.01 -1.52 14.06
C LYS A 64 -2.96 -1.80 15.56
N ASP A 65 -1.79 -1.71 16.17
CA ASP A 65 -1.61 -1.95 17.60
C ASP A 65 -2.44 -0.93 18.43
N ASP A 66 -2.39 0.35 18.06
CA ASP A 66 -3.18 1.41 18.68
C ASP A 66 -4.70 1.14 18.55
N LEU A 67 -5.15 0.65 17.38
CA LEU A 67 -6.54 0.27 17.16
C LEU A 67 -6.94 -0.96 18.01
N ILE A 68 -6.08 -1.95 18.11
CA ILE A 68 -6.30 -3.16 18.91
C ILE A 68 -6.44 -2.79 20.40
N GLU A 69 -5.59 -1.90 20.90
CA GLU A 69 -5.66 -1.42 22.29
C GLU A 69 -6.99 -0.72 22.58
N GLU A 70 -7.43 0.19 21.71
CA GLU A 70 -8.71 0.90 21.88
C GLU A 70 -9.90 -0.08 21.81
N LEU A 71 -9.86 -1.06 20.91
CA LEU A 71 -10.91 -2.08 20.82
C LEU A 71 -10.97 -2.93 22.10
N TYR A 72 -9.83 -3.36 22.67
CA TYR A 72 -9.81 -4.11 23.92
C TYR A 72 -10.39 -3.31 25.08
N LYS A 73 -10.08 -2.01 25.16
CA LYS A 73 -10.63 -1.11 26.18
C LYS A 73 -12.15 -0.99 26.06
N ILE A 74 -12.65 -0.81 24.83
CA ILE A 74 -14.10 -0.76 24.57
C ILE A 74 -14.76 -2.07 24.97
N ILE A 75 -14.21 -3.22 24.58
CA ILE A 75 -14.75 -4.54 24.95
C ILE A 75 -14.81 -4.68 26.47
N GLY A 76 -13.73 -4.39 27.19
CA GLY A 76 -13.70 -4.49 28.65
C GLY A 76 -14.71 -3.56 29.34
N GLN A 77 -14.88 -2.33 28.83
CA GLN A 77 -15.92 -1.42 29.32
C GLN A 77 -17.32 -2.02 29.11
N ARG A 78 -17.59 -2.55 27.91
CA ARG A 78 -18.90 -3.15 27.58
C ARG A 78 -19.18 -4.40 28.39
N ASP A 79 -18.18 -5.26 28.61
CA ASP A 79 -18.31 -6.44 29.46
C ASP A 79 -18.66 -6.05 30.90
N THR A 80 -18.03 -4.99 31.42
CA THR A 80 -18.33 -4.46 32.76
C THR A 80 -19.75 -3.87 32.83
N GLU A 81 -20.17 -3.09 31.82
CA GLU A 81 -21.52 -2.55 31.72
C GLU A 81 -22.58 -3.67 31.64
N LEU A 82 -22.31 -4.70 30.83
CA LEU A 82 -23.19 -5.87 30.70
C LEU A 82 -23.27 -6.68 32.00
N ALA A 83 -22.15 -6.93 32.67
CA ALA A 83 -22.13 -7.61 33.97
C ALA A 83 -22.93 -6.83 35.02
N TRP A 84 -22.77 -5.50 35.07
CA TRP A 84 -23.54 -4.65 35.97
C TRP A 84 -25.05 -4.71 35.68
N LEU A 85 -25.45 -4.68 34.40
CA LEU A 85 -26.85 -4.81 34.00
C LEU A 85 -27.43 -6.19 34.36
N LYS A 86 -26.70 -7.28 34.08
CA LYS A 86 -27.12 -8.65 34.42
C LYS A 86 -27.35 -8.81 35.93
N LYS A 87 -26.42 -8.32 36.74
CA LYS A 87 -26.54 -8.31 38.21
C LYS A 87 -27.76 -7.52 38.67
N LYS A 88 -27.99 -6.33 38.13
CA LYS A 88 -29.12 -5.46 38.51
C LYS A 88 -30.48 -6.08 38.13
N LEU A 89 -30.53 -6.79 37.02
CA LEU A 89 -31.73 -7.46 36.53
C LEU A 89 -31.91 -8.87 37.12
N HIS A 90 -31.03 -9.32 38.01
CA HIS A 90 -31.03 -10.67 38.58
C HIS A 90 -31.04 -11.76 37.50
N LEU A 91 -30.38 -11.50 36.37
CA LEU A 91 -30.26 -12.43 35.24
C LEU A 91 -29.10 -13.42 35.41
N GLU A 92 -28.43 -13.39 36.55
CA GLU A 92 -27.42 -14.38 36.94
C GLU A 92 -28.13 -15.56 37.62
N SER A 93 -28.46 -16.59 36.84
CA SER A 93 -28.91 -17.90 37.31
C SER A 93 -28.03 -19.03 36.77
#